data_AF-A0A6B2SMI9-F1
#
_entry.id   AF-A0A6B2SMI9-F1
#
_cell.length_a   1.000
_cell.length_b   1.000
_cell.length_c   1.000
_cell.angle_alpha   90.00
_cell.angle_beta   90.00
_cell.angle_gamma   90.00
#
_symmetry.space_group_name_H-M   'P 1'
#
loop_
_entity.id
_entity.type
_entity.pdbx_description
1 polymer ?
#
loop_
_entity_poly.entity_id
_entity_poly.type
_entity_poly.pdbx_seq_one_letter_code
_entity_poly.pdbx_strand_id
1 'polypeptide(L)'
;MPSRELDVLIRRVDPEVPLPAYAQPGDAGADLRTTESCELKPGERVVLPTGVSIALPEGYAAFVHPRSGLAARCGVALVNAPGTVDAGYRGEIKVIVVNLDPRDSVRFERFDRIAQLVVQQVEKVRFQEVAELPASARAEGGFGSTGGHAAVGSGPGANPGEQTGGNRYASVVSDREGQ
;
A
#
# COMPACT_ATOMS: atom_id res chain seq x y z
N MET A 1 -3.85 31.05 4.79
CA MET A 1 -2.84 30.76 3.75
C MET A 1 -3.59 30.22 2.55
N PRO A 2 -3.47 30.79 1.34
CA PRO A 2 -4.04 30.14 0.16
C PRO A 2 -3.44 28.74 0.05
N SER A 3 -4.28 27.72 -0.15
CA SER A 3 -3.82 26.35 -0.37
C SER A 3 -2.95 26.36 -1.62
N ARG A 4 -1.65 26.11 -1.45
CA ARG A 4 -0.74 25.98 -2.58
C ARG A 4 -1.09 24.69 -3.30
N GLU A 5 -1.69 24.81 -4.48
CA GLU A 5 -1.90 23.68 -5.37
C GLU A 5 -0.53 23.17 -5.88
N LEU A 6 -0.38 21.85 -5.95
CA LEU A 6 0.81 21.19 -6.46
C LEU A 6 0.57 20.78 -7.91
N ASP A 7 1.30 21.39 -8.84
CA ASP A 7 1.27 20.98 -10.23
C ASP A 7 2.04 19.66 -10.43
N VAL A 8 1.34 18.63 -10.92
CA VAL A 8 1.92 17.35 -11.31
C VAL A 8 1.75 17.20 -12.81
N LEU A 9 2.86 17.01 -13.54
CA LEU A 9 2.79 16.79 -14.98
C LEU A 9 2.22 15.40 -15.24
N ILE A 10 1.28 15.30 -16.17
CA ILE A 10 0.62 14.06 -16.54
C ILE A 10 0.62 13.87 -18.05
N ARG A 11 0.94 12.66 -18.50
CA ARG A 11 0.79 12.21 -19.88
C ARG A 11 -0.24 11.09 -19.91
N ARG A 12 -1.23 11.24 -20.79
CA ARG A 12 -2.15 10.15 -21.14
C ARG A 12 -1.48 9.27 -22.19
N VAL A 13 -1.12 8.04 -21.79
CA VAL A 13 -0.62 6.99 -22.67
C VAL A 13 -1.77 6.47 -23.55
N ASP A 14 -2.94 6.27 -22.94
CA ASP A 14 -4.20 6.12 -23.64
C ASP A 14 -4.89 7.50 -23.72
N PRO A 15 -4.99 8.15 -24.89
CA PRO A 15 -5.56 9.50 -25.02
C PRO A 15 -7.07 9.55 -24.73
N GLU A 16 -7.76 8.41 -24.69
CA GLU A 16 -9.19 8.33 -24.42
C GLU A 16 -9.50 8.28 -22.92
N VAL A 17 -8.53 7.89 -22.08
CA VAL A 17 -8.76 7.85 -20.63
C VAL A 17 -9.00 9.27 -20.09
N PRO A 18 -10.03 9.48 -19.25
CA PRO A 18 -10.19 10.73 -18.52
C PRO A 18 -8.98 10.98 -17.61
N LEU A 19 -8.62 12.26 -17.42
CA LEU A 19 -7.63 12.59 -16.40
C LEU A 19 -8.12 12.14 -15.00
N PRO A 20 -7.20 11.68 -14.12
CA PRO A 20 -7.54 11.41 -12.73
C PRO A 20 -8.15 12.65 -12.08
N ALA A 21 -9.21 12.46 -11.30
CA ALA A 21 -9.95 13.55 -10.67
C ALA A 21 -10.38 13.15 -9.26
N TYR A 22 -10.47 14.14 -8.38
CA TYR A 22 -11.07 14.01 -7.04
C TYR A 22 -12.58 13.96 -7.18
N ALA A 23 -13.24 13.06 -6.44
CA ALA A 23 -14.69 12.85 -6.58
C ALA A 23 -15.49 13.91 -5.81
N GLN A 24 -14.98 14.33 -4.65
CA GLN A 24 -15.58 15.34 -3.78
C GLN A 24 -14.54 16.37 -3.31
N PRO A 25 -14.97 17.58 -2.93
CA PRO A 25 -14.10 18.55 -2.27
C PRO A 25 -13.46 17.96 -1.01
N GLY A 26 -12.14 18.01 -0.92
CA GLY A 26 -11.39 17.51 0.23
C GLY A 26 -11.03 16.02 0.17
N ASP A 27 -11.39 15.29 -0.89
CA ASP A 27 -10.90 13.93 -1.10
C ASP A 27 -9.37 13.91 -1.17
N ALA A 28 -8.75 12.93 -0.52
CA ALA A 28 -7.30 12.81 -0.47
C ALA A 28 -6.69 12.23 -1.76
N GLY A 29 -7.46 11.45 -2.52
CA GLY A 29 -6.97 10.72 -3.68
C GLY A 29 -7.77 10.99 -4.96
N ALA A 30 -7.07 11.09 -6.08
CA ALA A 30 -7.68 11.18 -7.40
C ALA A 30 -7.96 9.77 -7.95
N ASP A 31 -9.18 9.51 -8.44
CA ASP A 31 -9.56 8.18 -8.95
C ASP A 31 -8.73 7.81 -10.19
N LEU A 32 -8.11 6.63 -10.15
CA LEU A 32 -7.44 5.99 -11.29
C LEU A 32 -8.38 5.00 -11.97
N ARG A 33 -8.37 5.01 -13.29
CA ARG A 33 -9.19 4.13 -14.13
C ARG A 33 -8.34 3.08 -14.80
N THR A 34 -8.91 1.92 -15.13
CA THR A 34 -8.24 0.95 -16.01
C THR A 34 -8.51 1.26 -17.48
N THR A 35 -7.59 0.90 -18.37
CA THR A 35 -7.79 0.97 -19.83
C THR A 35 -8.13 -0.39 -20.45
N GLU A 36 -8.23 -1.46 -19.65
CA GLU A 36 -8.53 -2.82 -20.09
C GLU A 36 -9.73 -3.39 -19.34
N SER A 37 -10.53 -4.21 -20.03
CA SER A 37 -11.57 -5.01 -19.38
C SER A 37 -10.99 -6.36 -18.95
N CYS A 38 -11.39 -6.85 -17.78
CA CYS A 38 -11.00 -8.18 -17.31
C CYS A 38 -12.02 -8.76 -16.32
N GLU A 39 -11.92 -10.06 -16.08
CA GLU A 39 -12.62 -10.74 -15.00
C GLU A 39 -11.58 -11.49 -14.15
N LEU A 40 -11.67 -11.36 -12.83
CA LEU A 40 -10.85 -12.09 -11.87
C LEU A 40 -11.72 -13.04 -11.07
N LYS A 41 -11.42 -14.34 -11.16
CA LYS A 41 -12.02 -15.37 -10.31
C LYS A 41 -11.49 -15.26 -8.87
N PRO A 42 -12.14 -15.91 -7.90
CA PRO A 42 -11.64 -16.00 -6.53
C PRO A 42 -10.14 -16.35 -6.43
N GLY A 43 -9.37 -15.51 -5.74
CA GLY A 43 -7.94 -15.69 -5.51
C GLY A 43 -7.01 -15.30 -6.68
N GLU A 44 -7.56 -14.92 -7.84
CA GLU A 44 -6.76 -14.45 -8.97
C GLU A 44 -6.25 -13.02 -8.75
N ARG A 45 -5.16 -12.67 -9.45
CA ARG A 45 -4.61 -11.32 -9.51
C ARG A 45 -4.23 -10.95 -10.93
N VAL A 46 -4.29 -9.66 -11.26
CA VAL A 46 -3.90 -9.12 -12.56
C VAL A 46 -3.25 -7.75 -12.40
N VAL A 47 -2.42 -7.38 -13.36
CA VAL A 47 -1.84 -6.03 -13.46
C VAL A 47 -2.66 -5.23 -14.46
N LEU A 48 -3.40 -4.23 -14.00
CA LEU A 48 -4.22 -3.38 -14.86
C LEU A 48 -3.50 -2.08 -15.23
N PRO A 49 -3.35 -1.76 -16.53
CA PRO A 49 -2.86 -0.46 -16.96
C PRO A 49 -3.88 0.65 -16.66
N THR A 50 -3.39 1.85 -16.34
CA THR A 50 -4.26 3.01 -16.08
C THR A 50 -4.33 4.03 -17.21
N GLY A 51 -3.52 3.87 -18.26
CA GLY A 51 -3.44 4.81 -19.37
C GLY A 51 -2.76 6.13 -19.03
N VAL A 52 -2.15 6.28 -17.85
CA VAL A 52 -1.52 7.53 -17.41
C VAL A 52 -0.11 7.33 -16.85
N SER A 53 0.76 8.28 -17.19
CA SER A 53 2.10 8.44 -16.62
C SER A 53 2.17 9.82 -15.98
N ILE A 54 2.90 9.94 -14.87
CA ILE A 54 3.09 11.22 -14.18
C ILE A 54 4.57 11.55 -14.04
N ALA A 55 4.87 12.83 -13.81
CA ALA A 55 6.15 13.28 -13.30
C ALA A 55 5.92 14.06 -12.02
N LEU A 56 6.30 13.47 -10.89
CA LEU A 56 6.24 14.14 -9.59
C LEU A 56 7.49 15.01 -9.40
N PRO A 57 7.36 16.14 -8.68
CA PRO A 57 8.53 16.89 -8.23
C PRO A 57 9.35 16.08 -7.21
N GLU A 58 10.64 16.39 -7.10
CA GLU A 58 11.50 15.81 -6.08
C GLU A 58 10.98 16.14 -4.66
N GLY A 59 11.11 15.20 -3.73
CA GLY A 59 10.55 15.31 -2.38
C GLY A 59 9.09 14.87 -2.28
N TYR A 60 8.51 14.32 -3.36
CA TYR A 60 7.15 13.77 -3.36
C TYR A 60 7.15 12.31 -3.83
N ALA A 61 6.17 11.55 -3.35
CA ALA A 61 5.80 10.25 -3.89
C ALA A 61 4.28 10.22 -4.10
N ALA A 62 3.81 9.34 -4.97
CA ALA A 62 2.39 9.05 -5.06
C ALA A 62 2.11 7.62 -4.60
N PHE A 63 1.01 7.44 -3.89
CA PHE A 63 0.59 6.18 -3.32
C PHE A 63 -0.72 5.76 -3.97
N VAL A 64 -0.75 4.53 -4.49
CA VAL A 64 -1.93 3.92 -5.09
C VAL A 64 -2.65 3.12 -4.02
N HIS A 65 -3.82 3.61 -3.61
CA HIS A 65 -4.66 3.02 -2.58
C HIS A 65 -5.85 2.26 -3.18
N PRO A 66 -6.32 1.18 -2.52
CA PRO A 66 -7.58 0.56 -2.87
C PRO A 66 -8.75 1.53 -2.64
N ARG A 67 -9.83 1.35 -3.41
CA ARG A 67 -11.09 2.07 -3.20
C ARG A 67 -11.95 1.29 -2.22
N SER A 68 -12.37 1.92 -1.12
CA SER A 68 -13.12 1.26 -0.05
C SER A 68 -14.39 0.55 -0.52
N GLY A 69 -15.09 1.13 -1.50
CA GLY A 69 -16.29 0.53 -2.08
C GLY A 69 -16.05 -0.79 -2.81
N LEU A 70 -14.92 -0.94 -3.52
CA LEU A 70 -14.55 -2.19 -4.19
C LEU A 70 -14.06 -3.23 -3.16
N ALA A 71 -13.29 -2.79 -2.17
CA ALA A 71 -12.83 -3.67 -1.10
C ALA A 71 -13.99 -4.26 -0.30
N ALA A 72 -14.93 -3.42 0.14
CA ALA A 72 -16.03 -3.85 1.01
C ALA A 72 -17.10 -4.67 0.28
N ARG A 73 -17.36 -4.40 -1.01
CA ARG A 73 -18.46 -5.04 -1.75
C ARG A 73 -18.05 -6.17 -2.66
N CYS A 74 -16.78 -6.21 -3.08
CA CYS A 74 -16.30 -7.16 -4.10
C CYS A 74 -15.01 -7.89 -3.67
N GLY A 75 -14.55 -7.72 -2.42
CA GLY A 75 -13.31 -8.35 -1.94
C GLY A 75 -12.05 -7.88 -2.67
N VAL A 76 -12.09 -6.72 -3.35
CA VAL A 76 -10.96 -6.25 -4.14
C VAL A 76 -9.89 -5.60 -3.26
N ALA A 77 -8.65 -6.06 -3.38
CA ALA A 77 -7.49 -5.42 -2.77
C ALA A 77 -6.42 -5.14 -3.83
N LEU A 78 -5.37 -4.41 -3.43
CA LEU A 78 -4.14 -4.31 -4.23
C LEU A 78 -3.04 -5.11 -3.55
N VAL A 79 -2.35 -5.94 -4.32
CA VAL A 79 -1.32 -6.85 -3.80
C VAL A 79 -0.18 -6.08 -3.12
N ASN A 80 0.16 -4.91 -3.65
CA ASN A 80 1.23 -4.04 -3.16
C ASN A 80 0.70 -2.79 -2.43
N ALA A 81 -0.53 -2.80 -1.90
CA ALA A 81 -1.10 -1.61 -1.25
C ALA A 81 -0.29 -1.18 0.01
N PRO A 82 -0.04 0.14 0.19
CA PRO A 82 -0.14 1.18 -0.83
C PRO A 82 0.96 1.05 -1.88
N GLY A 83 0.60 1.10 -3.16
CA GLY A 83 1.58 1.01 -4.25
C GLY A 83 2.36 2.32 -4.40
N THR A 84 3.69 2.29 -4.26
CA THR A 84 4.53 3.49 -4.34
C THR A 84 4.92 3.82 -5.78
N VAL A 85 4.68 5.06 -6.20
CA VAL A 85 5.14 5.65 -7.46
C VAL A 85 6.20 6.72 -7.14
N ASP A 86 7.45 6.43 -7.50
CA ASP A 86 8.59 7.30 -7.22
C ASP A 86 8.63 8.54 -8.11
N ALA A 87 9.22 9.64 -7.62
CA ALA A 87 9.37 10.86 -8.40
C ALA A 87 10.18 10.72 -9.69
N GLY A 88 11.09 9.74 -9.75
CA GLY A 88 11.85 9.41 -10.96
C GLY A 88 11.08 8.59 -11.99
N TYR A 89 9.92 8.02 -11.63
CA TYR A 89 9.18 7.13 -12.52
C TYR A 89 8.50 7.92 -13.64
N ARG A 90 8.60 7.43 -14.89
CA ARG A 90 7.95 8.01 -16.07
C ARG A 90 7.14 6.99 -16.88
N GLY A 91 7.12 5.75 -16.42
CA GLY A 91 6.31 4.70 -17.03
C GLY A 91 4.83 4.91 -16.76
N GLU A 92 4.02 4.05 -17.35
CA GLU A 92 2.59 4.01 -17.08
C GLU A 92 2.34 3.48 -15.66
N ILE A 93 1.49 4.15 -14.90
CA ILE A 93 1.02 3.64 -13.61
C ILE A 93 0.20 2.38 -13.88
N LYS A 94 0.50 1.29 -13.17
CA LYS A 94 -0.27 0.05 -13.23
C LYS A 94 -0.69 -0.37 -11.84
N VAL A 95 -1.84 -1.02 -11.75
CA VAL A 95 -2.47 -1.39 -10.49
C VAL A 95 -2.51 -2.92 -10.41
N ILE A 96 -1.93 -3.49 -9.35
CA ILE A 96 -1.90 -4.94 -9.15
C ILE A 96 -3.12 -5.35 -8.32
N VAL A 97 -4.22 -5.64 -9.00
CA VAL A 97 -5.51 -5.96 -8.39
C VAL A 97 -5.57 -7.45 -8.05
N VAL A 98 -6.12 -7.78 -6.87
CA VAL A 98 -6.42 -9.15 -6.45
C VAL A 98 -7.87 -9.26 -5.99
N ASN A 99 -8.53 -10.36 -6.36
CA ASN A 99 -9.83 -10.73 -5.84
C ASN A 99 -9.67 -11.62 -4.60
N LEU A 100 -10.00 -11.09 -3.42
CA LEU A 100 -9.99 -11.82 -2.15
C LEU A 100 -11.37 -12.39 -1.78
N ASP A 101 -12.40 -12.17 -2.59
CA ASP A 101 -13.67 -12.87 -2.39
C ASP A 101 -13.46 -14.37 -2.67
N PRO A 102 -13.85 -15.27 -1.75
CA PRO A 102 -13.62 -16.71 -1.91
C PRO A 102 -14.63 -17.39 -2.84
N ARG A 103 -15.64 -16.69 -3.35
CA ARG A 103 -16.77 -17.27 -4.07
C ARG A 103 -17.05 -16.58 -5.40
N ASP A 104 -17.10 -15.26 -5.39
CA ASP A 104 -17.59 -14.49 -6.53
C ASP A 104 -16.45 -13.91 -7.37
N SER A 105 -16.61 -13.95 -8.70
CA SER A 105 -15.73 -13.21 -9.62
C SER A 105 -15.99 -11.70 -9.52
N VAL A 106 -14.95 -10.91 -9.78
CA VAL A 106 -15.08 -9.46 -10.00
C VAL A 106 -14.72 -9.13 -11.45
N ARG A 107 -15.56 -8.30 -12.09
CA ARG A 107 -15.35 -7.83 -13.45
C ARG A 107 -15.06 -6.34 -13.46
N PHE A 108 -14.09 -5.97 -14.28
CA PHE A 108 -13.72 -4.59 -14.57
C PHE A 108 -13.96 -4.32 -16.05
N GLU A 109 -14.55 -3.19 -16.34
CA GLU A 109 -14.65 -2.67 -17.71
C GLU A 109 -13.63 -1.56 -17.95
N ARG A 110 -13.30 -1.36 -19.22
CA ARG A 110 -12.49 -0.21 -19.64
C ARG A 110 -13.10 1.08 -19.07
N PHE A 111 -12.23 1.87 -18.45
CA PHE A 111 -12.50 3.10 -17.73
C PHE A 111 -13.20 2.97 -16.37
N ASP A 112 -13.39 1.77 -15.83
CA ASP A 112 -13.78 1.62 -14.44
C ASP A 112 -12.71 2.17 -13.50
N ARG A 113 -13.17 2.79 -12.41
CA ARG A 113 -12.31 3.34 -11.36
C ARG A 113 -11.85 2.23 -10.43
N ILE A 114 -10.58 1.86 -10.49
CA ILE A 114 -10.04 0.67 -9.82
C ILE A 114 -9.20 0.99 -8.58
N ALA A 115 -8.62 2.19 -8.50
CA ALA A 115 -7.75 2.63 -7.41
C ALA A 115 -7.86 4.15 -7.24
N GLN A 116 -7.19 4.70 -6.24
CA GLN A 116 -7.05 6.14 -6.07
C GLN A 116 -5.59 6.50 -5.81
N LEU A 117 -5.13 7.62 -6.38
CA LEU A 117 -3.77 8.11 -6.28
C LEU A 117 -3.70 9.24 -5.24
N VAL A 118 -2.92 9.06 -4.19
CA VAL A 118 -2.66 10.08 -3.15
C VAL A 118 -1.23 10.59 -3.33
N VAL A 119 -1.05 11.87 -3.58
CA VAL A 119 0.29 12.49 -3.69
C VAL A 119 0.68 13.08 -2.35
N GLN A 120 1.87 12.76 -1.85
CA GLN A 120 2.35 13.24 -0.56
C GLN A 120 3.82 13.66 -0.63
N GLN A 121 4.17 14.64 0.19
CA GLN A 121 5.57 14.96 0.46
C GLN A 121 6.21 13.82 1.26
N VAL A 122 7.44 13.46 0.90
CA VAL A 122 8.24 12.42 1.55
C VAL A 122 9.63 12.95 1.86
N GLU A 123 10.15 12.58 3.04
CA GLU A 123 11.48 12.99 3.47
C GLU A 123 12.56 12.05 2.92
N LYS A 124 13.65 12.62 2.42
CA LYS A 124 14.85 11.86 2.10
C LYS A 124 15.66 11.65 3.37
N VAL A 125 15.58 10.46 3.92
CA VAL A 125 16.29 10.12 5.18
C VAL A 125 17.75 9.77 4.93
N ARG A 126 18.61 10.13 5.88
CA ARG A 126 19.98 9.60 6.00
C ARG A 126 20.01 8.66 7.20
N PHE A 127 20.32 7.39 6.95
CA PHE A 127 20.51 6.43 8.04
C PHE A 127 21.83 6.73 8.78
N GLN A 128 21.77 6.72 10.10
CA GLN A 128 22.92 6.87 10.99
C GLN A 128 22.95 5.65 11.92
N GLU A 129 23.93 4.78 11.71
CA GLU A 129 24.14 3.58 12.52
C GLU A 129 24.63 3.95 13.93
N VAL A 130 24.08 3.29 14.95
CA VAL A 130 24.42 3.47 16.37
C VAL A 130 24.42 2.10 17.05
N ALA A 131 25.20 1.96 18.13
CA ALA A 131 25.24 0.71 18.89
C ALA A 131 23.92 0.42 19.61
N GLU A 132 23.23 1.46 20.12
CA GLU A 132 21.98 1.34 20.86
C GLU A 132 21.02 2.49 20.50
N LEU A 133 19.73 2.19 20.39
CA LEU A 133 18.67 3.19 20.19
C LEU A 133 18.25 3.81 21.53
N PRO A 134 17.79 5.08 21.55
CA PRO A 134 17.21 5.68 22.75
C PRO A 134 15.95 4.94 23.23
N ALA A 135 15.74 4.93 24.56
CA ALA A 135 14.52 4.36 25.14
C ALA A 135 13.26 5.10 24.64
N SER A 136 12.16 4.36 24.46
CA SER A 136 10.85 4.92 24.13
C SER A 136 9.75 4.23 24.94
N ALA A 137 8.61 4.90 25.14
CA ALA A 137 7.47 4.33 25.85
C ALA A 137 6.91 3.05 25.21
N ARG A 138 7.10 2.89 23.89
CA ARG A 138 6.69 1.69 23.16
C ARG A 138 7.75 0.57 23.23
N ALA A 139 9.03 0.92 23.33
CA ALA A 139 10.16 -0.01 23.33
C ALA A 139 9.99 -1.10 22.25
N GLU A 140 10.07 -2.38 22.61
CA GLU A 140 9.91 -3.53 21.72
C GLU A 140 8.43 -3.93 21.48
N GLY A 141 7.46 -3.19 22.02
CA GLY A 141 6.03 -3.50 21.91
C GLY A 141 5.48 -3.30 20.49
N GLY A 142 5.24 -4.39 19.77
CA GLY A 142 4.58 -4.43 18.45
C GLY A 142 3.45 -5.45 18.37
N PHE A 143 2.85 -5.63 17.19
CA PHE A 143 1.93 -6.75 16.89
C PHE A 143 0.75 -6.95 17.86
N GLY A 144 0.08 -5.87 18.24
CA GLY A 144 -1.05 -5.95 19.18
C GLY A 144 -0.66 -5.85 20.66
N SER A 145 0.53 -5.33 20.96
CA SER A 145 1.02 -5.04 22.32
C SER A 145 0.10 -4.16 23.18
N THR A 146 -0.82 -3.41 22.56
CA THR A 146 -1.84 -2.61 23.25
C THR A 146 -3.15 -3.35 23.50
N GLY A 147 -3.27 -4.61 23.06
CA GLY A 147 -4.50 -5.39 23.12
C GLY A 147 -5.63 -4.77 22.28
N GLY A 148 -6.88 -4.98 22.71
CA GLY A 148 -8.07 -4.36 22.11
C GLY A 148 -8.91 -5.30 21.23
N HIS A 149 -8.52 -6.56 21.08
CA HIS A 149 -9.32 -7.56 20.37
C HIS A 149 -9.17 -8.94 21.03
N ALA A 150 -10.27 -9.70 21.17
CA ALA A 150 -10.29 -10.98 21.88
C ALA A 150 -9.32 -12.01 21.26
N ALA A 151 -9.12 -11.99 19.94
CA ALA A 151 -8.17 -12.88 19.26
C ALA A 151 -6.69 -12.46 19.45
N VAL A 152 -6.44 -11.28 20.02
CA VAL A 152 -5.12 -10.74 20.36
C VAL A 152 -4.89 -10.84 21.88
N GLY A 153 -5.86 -11.37 22.63
CA GLY A 153 -5.79 -11.61 24.06
C GLY A 153 -5.24 -13.00 24.37
N SER A 154 -4.15 -13.02 25.15
CA SER A 154 -3.63 -14.18 25.88
C SER A 154 -3.15 -15.35 25.01
N GLY A 155 -1.84 -15.36 24.72
CA GLY A 155 -1.18 -16.61 24.31
C GLY A 155 -1.45 -17.73 25.34
N PRO A 156 -1.54 -19.00 24.92
CA PRO A 156 -1.79 -20.10 25.84
C PRO A 156 -0.55 -20.30 26.71
N GLY A 157 -0.62 -19.89 27.99
CA GLY A 157 0.32 -20.34 29.03
C GLY A 157 1.22 -19.30 29.70
N ALA A 158 0.68 -18.16 30.18
CA ALA A 158 1.41 -17.34 31.14
C ALA A 158 1.19 -17.85 32.57
N ASN A 159 2.12 -18.70 33.06
CA ASN A 159 2.26 -18.97 34.50
C ASN A 159 2.78 -17.70 35.19
N PRO A 160 2.24 -17.31 36.37
CA PRO A 160 2.71 -16.13 37.09
C PRO A 160 3.97 -16.49 37.87
N GLY A 161 5.14 -16.35 37.23
CA GLY A 161 6.43 -16.45 37.92
C GLY A 161 7.58 -16.95 37.07
N GLU A 162 7.94 -16.25 35.98
CA GLU A 162 9.28 -16.36 35.40
C GLU A 162 9.57 -15.15 34.50
N GLN A 163 10.43 -14.25 34.96
CA GLN A 163 11.12 -13.29 34.09
C GLN A 163 12.32 -14.00 33.47
N THR A 164 12.24 -14.39 32.20
CA THR A 164 13.42 -14.69 31.37
C THR A 164 13.09 -14.60 29.88
N GLY A 165 13.76 -13.64 29.21
CA GLY A 165 14.54 -13.83 27.98
C GLY A 165 13.90 -14.42 26.71
N GLY A 166 13.99 -13.63 25.63
CA GLY A 166 14.30 -14.15 24.29
C GLY A 166 13.11 -14.34 23.36
N ASN A 167 12.93 -13.41 22.41
CA ASN A 167 11.99 -13.58 21.31
C ASN A 167 12.56 -14.61 20.30
N ARG A 168 11.94 -15.79 20.21
CA ARG A 168 12.40 -16.98 19.47
C ARG A 168 12.28 -16.91 17.93
N TYR A 169 12.20 -15.72 17.34
CA TYR A 169 12.12 -15.57 15.88
C TYR A 169 13.43 -15.14 15.22
N ALA A 170 14.51 -14.94 15.98
CA ALA A 170 15.84 -14.62 15.45
C ALA A 170 16.77 -15.85 15.44
N SER A 171 16.52 -16.84 14.59
CA SER A 171 17.56 -17.81 14.17
C SER A 171 17.13 -18.59 12.93
N VAL A 172 17.21 -17.97 11.76
CA VAL A 172 17.28 -18.72 10.49
C VAL A 172 18.11 -17.97 9.46
N VAL A 173 19.38 -17.67 9.77
CA VAL A 173 20.47 -17.62 8.76
C VAL A 173 21.80 -17.80 9.49
N SER A 174 22.37 -19.01 9.43
CA SER A 174 23.82 -19.22 9.36
C SER A 174 24.06 -20.72 9.27
N ASP A 175 24.10 -21.25 8.05
CA ASP A 175 24.86 -22.46 7.74
C ASP A 175 25.04 -22.52 6.22
N ARG A 176 26.19 -22.00 5.78
CA ARG A 176 27.07 -22.55 4.74
C ARG A 176 28.15 -21.53 4.41
N GLU A 177 29.29 -21.67 5.07
CA GLU A 177 30.62 -21.61 4.46
C GLU A 177 31.64 -22.18 5.46
N GLY A 178 32.43 -23.17 5.03
CA GLY A 178 33.50 -23.70 5.87
C GLY A 178 34.00 -25.13 5.59
N GLN A 179 34.20 -25.50 4.33
CA GLN A 179 35.35 -26.31 3.91
C GLN A 179 35.73 -25.93 2.47
#